data_AF-A0A524GE16-F1
#
_entry.id   AF-A0A524GE16-F1
#
_cell.length_a   1.000
_cell.length_b   1.000
_cell.length_c   1.000
_cell.angle_alpha   90.00
_cell.angle_beta   90.00
_cell.angle_gamma   90.00
#
_symmetry.space_group_name_H-M   'P 1'
#
loop_
_entity.id
_entity.type
_entity.pdbx_description
1 polymer ?
#
loop_
_entity_poly.entity_id
_entity_poly.type
_entity_poly.pdbx_seq_one_letter_code
_entity_poly.pdbx_strand_id
1 'polypeptide(L)'
;MVFHKTLFDDDQVIDQPQNGKKAAMPLEKLKTLEDKITSAIEKVKTLKEEKAVTDRRIKELEQLLDQKNEEVEQLKGEKNSIKSQLESLLNEIETLELA
;
A
#
# COMPACT_ATOMS: atom_id res chain seq x y z
N MET A 1 7.34 11.04 -85.78
CA MET A 1 6.73 10.05 -84.87
C MET A 1 6.67 10.72 -83.50
N VAL A 2 5.51 11.28 -83.14
CA VAL A 2 5.34 12.10 -81.94
C VAL A 2 4.46 11.29 -80.98
N PHE A 3 5.04 10.88 -79.85
CA PHE A 3 4.31 10.14 -78.83
C PHE A 3 3.55 11.13 -77.94
N HIS A 4 2.22 11.09 -78.01
CA HIS A 4 1.36 11.83 -77.10
C HIS A 4 1.26 11.07 -75.78
N LYS A 5 1.74 11.69 -74.69
CA LYS A 5 1.44 11.24 -73.32
C LYS A 5 -0.05 11.40 -73.07
N THR A 6 -0.69 10.34 -72.58
CA THR A 6 -2.12 10.36 -72.25
C THR A 6 -2.29 10.63 -70.75
N LEU A 7 -3.46 11.16 -70.36
CA LEU A 7 -3.81 11.45 -68.96
C LEU A 7 -3.86 10.21 -68.05
N PHE A 8 -3.55 9.02 -68.59
CA PHE A 8 -3.56 7.72 -67.92
C PHE A 8 -2.13 7.18 -67.66
N ASP A 9 -1.08 7.92 -68.02
CA ASP A 9 0.31 7.50 -67.76
C ASP A 9 0.76 7.74 -66.29
N ASP A 10 -0.06 8.40 -65.47
CA ASP A 10 0.23 8.68 -64.05
C ASP A 10 -0.02 7.50 -63.10
N ASP A 11 -0.57 6.38 -63.60
CA ASP A 11 -0.82 5.17 -62.80
C ASP A 11 0.31 4.12 -62.87
N GLN A 12 1.50 4.50 -63.37
CA GLN A 12 2.72 3.75 -63.05
C GLN A 12 3.18 4.11 -61.63
N VAL A 13 2.45 3.57 -60.65
CA VAL A 13 2.94 3.38 -59.29
C VAL A 13 4.11 2.41 -59.38
N ILE A 14 5.28 2.96 -59.67
CA ILE A 14 6.56 2.28 -59.57
C ILE A 14 6.78 2.02 -58.09
N ASP A 15 6.66 0.74 -57.73
CA ASP A 15 7.14 0.15 -56.48
C ASP A 15 8.52 0.71 -56.11
N GLN A 16 8.57 1.51 -55.06
CA GLN A 16 9.78 1.71 -54.25
C GLN A 16 9.43 1.60 -52.76
N PRO A 17 10.31 0.98 -51.95
CA PRO A 17 9.93 0.23 -50.77
C PRO A 17 9.70 1.14 -49.57
N GLN A 18 8.44 1.43 -49.26
CA GLN A 18 8.04 1.99 -47.95
C GLN A 18 7.84 0.86 -46.92
N ASN A 19 8.84 -0.02 -46.75
CA ASN A 19 8.73 -1.16 -45.83
C ASN A 19 9.79 -1.16 -44.71
N GLY A 20 9.91 -0.03 -44.01
CA GLY A 20 10.74 0.05 -42.80
C GLY A 20 10.12 0.87 -41.65
N LYS A 21 9.23 1.83 -41.92
CA LYS A 21 8.72 2.76 -40.89
C LYS A 21 7.40 2.33 -40.22
N LYS A 22 6.56 1.55 -40.90
CA LYS A 22 5.28 1.08 -40.32
C LYS A 22 5.43 -0.08 -39.34
N ALA A 23 6.49 -0.88 -39.44
CA ALA A 23 6.78 -1.99 -38.52
C ALA A 23 7.50 -1.54 -37.23
N ALA A 24 8.25 -0.44 -37.27
CA ALA A 24 8.99 0.08 -36.12
C ALA A 24 8.08 0.72 -35.04
N MET A 25 7.05 1.48 -35.44
CA MET A 25 6.13 2.11 -34.48
C MET A 25 5.31 1.13 -33.61
N PRO A 26 4.78 0.02 -34.13
CA PRO A 26 4.17 -1.03 -33.33
C PRO A 26 5.15 -1.66 -32.34
N LEU A 27 6.40 -1.87 -32.77
CA LEU A 27 7.45 -2.50 -31.96
C LEU A 27 7.89 -1.60 -30.80
N GLU A 28 8.05 -0.29 -31.04
CA GLU A 28 8.38 0.69 -30.00
C GLU A 28 7.26 0.83 -28.96
N LYS A 29 5.99 0.82 -29.40
CA LYS A 29 4.83 0.81 -28.50
C LYS A 29 4.77 -0.48 -27.68
N LEU A 30 5.10 -1.62 -28.28
CA LEU A 30 5.16 -2.91 -27.59
C LEU A 30 6.23 -2.89 -26.50
N LYS A 31 7.45 -2.44 -26.83
CA LYS A 31 8.57 -2.31 -25.88
C LYS A 31 8.23 -1.36 -24.73
N THR A 32 7.61 -0.22 -25.03
CA THR A 32 7.13 0.72 -24.00
C THR A 32 6.08 0.08 -23.08
N LEU A 33 5.22 -0.78 -23.62
CA LEU A 33 4.22 -1.50 -22.83
C LEU A 33 4.89 -2.57 -21.95
N GLU A 34 5.86 -3.30 -22.49
CA GLU A 34 6.67 -4.29 -21.75
C GLU A 34 7.42 -3.63 -20.58
N ASP A 35 8.05 -2.48 -20.81
CA ASP A 35 8.74 -1.71 -19.75
C ASP A 35 7.74 -1.26 -18.66
N LYS A 36 6.55 -0.81 -19.05
CA LYS A 36 5.48 -0.42 -18.11
C LYS A 36 4.94 -1.61 -17.33
N ILE A 37 4.77 -2.77 -17.97
CA ILE A 37 4.32 -4.00 -17.33
C ILE A 37 5.37 -4.44 -16.31
N THR A 38 6.65 -4.42 -16.68
CA THR A 38 7.75 -4.77 -15.78
C THR A 38 7.79 -3.85 -14.56
N SER A 39 7.70 -2.53 -14.78
CA SER A 39 7.63 -1.55 -13.68
C SER A 39 6.40 -1.73 -12.80
N ALA A 40 5.25 -2.07 -13.39
CA ALA A 40 4.03 -2.35 -12.62
C ALA A 40 4.18 -3.63 -11.76
N ILE A 41 4.80 -4.68 -12.31
CA ILE A 41 5.08 -5.93 -11.58
C ILE A 41 6.01 -5.67 -10.40
N GLU A 42 7.09 -4.90 -10.62
CA GLU A 42 8.02 -4.52 -9.55
C GLU A 42 7.31 -3.72 -8.45
N LYS A 43 6.51 -2.72 -8.81
CA LYS A 43 5.71 -1.95 -7.84
C LYS A 43 4.75 -2.83 -7.06
N VAL A 44 4.07 -3.77 -7.72
CA VAL A 44 3.18 -4.72 -7.03
C VAL A 44 3.95 -5.59 -6.06
N LYS A 45 5.17 -6.00 -6.40
CA LYS A 45 6.03 -6.77 -5.50
C LYS A 45 6.43 -5.95 -4.27
N THR A 46 6.92 -4.73 -4.46
CA THR A 46 7.25 -3.82 -3.35
C THR A 46 6.04 -3.56 -2.46
N LEU A 47 4.88 -3.25 -3.03
CA LEU A 47 3.66 -3.01 -2.26
C LEU A 47 3.20 -4.24 -1.48
N LYS A 48 3.39 -5.46 -2.01
CA LYS A 48 3.10 -6.70 -1.28
C LYS A 48 4.03 -6.89 -0.08
N GLU A 49 5.31 -6.59 -0.25
CA GLU A 49 6.30 -6.67 0.82
C GLU A 49 6.02 -5.62 1.91
N GLU A 50 5.78 -4.37 1.52
CA GLU A 50 5.38 -3.29 2.43
C GLU A 50 4.11 -3.64 3.19
N LYS A 51 3.07 -4.11 2.50
CA LYS A 51 1.82 -4.58 3.13
C LYS A 51 2.10 -5.66 4.17
N ALA A 52 2.95 -6.63 3.86
CA ALA A 52 3.28 -7.70 4.81
C ALA A 52 4.02 -7.17 6.05
N VAL A 53 4.90 -6.17 5.89
CA VAL A 53 5.57 -5.50 7.01
C VAL A 53 4.57 -4.71 7.86
N THR A 54 3.70 -3.93 7.23
CA THR A 54 2.66 -3.17 7.93
C THR A 54 1.69 -4.10 8.68
N ASP A 55 1.24 -5.19 8.05
CA ASP A 55 0.36 -6.18 8.68
C ASP A 55 1.01 -6.82 9.92
N ARG A 56 2.32 -7.09 9.90
CA ARG A 56 3.06 -7.56 11.08
C ARG A 56 3.11 -6.49 12.16
N ARG A 57 3.40 -5.24 11.77
CA ARG A 57 3.49 -4.13 12.73
C ARG A 57 2.15 -3.84 13.40
N ILE A 58 1.03 -3.96 12.67
CA ILE A 58 -0.31 -3.84 13.23
C ILE A 58 -0.52 -4.89 14.32
N LYS A 59 -0.21 -6.17 14.03
CA LYS A 59 -0.36 -7.25 15.01
C LYS A 59 0.48 -7.05 16.27
N GLU A 60 1.73 -6.59 16.12
CA GLU A 60 2.59 -6.27 17.27
C GLU A 60 2.00 -5.13 18.13
N LEU A 61 1.45 -4.10 17.48
CA LEU A 61 0.84 -2.97 18.18
C LEU A 61 -0.46 -3.37 18.86
N GLU A 62 -1.28 -4.23 18.25
CA GLU A 62 -2.49 -4.80 18.86
C GLU A 62 -2.13 -5.58 20.11
N GLN A 63 -1.13 -6.46 20.05
CA GLN A 63 -0.66 -7.22 21.22
C GLN A 63 -0.15 -6.31 22.34
N LEU A 64 0.62 -5.28 22.00
CA LEU A 64 1.13 -4.32 22.99
C LEU A 64 -0.01 -3.53 23.64
N LEU A 65 -1.03 -3.17 22.85
CA LEU A 65 -2.21 -2.48 23.34
C LEU A 65 -3.00 -3.35 24.32
N ASP A 66 -3.20 -4.63 24.00
CA ASP A 66 -3.87 -5.58 24.87
C ASP A 66 -3.14 -5.74 26.20
N GLN A 67 -1.81 -5.93 26.16
CA GLN A 67 -0.97 -6.01 27.36
C GLN A 67 -1.09 -4.75 28.24
N LYS A 68 -1.08 -3.57 27.61
CA LYS A 68 -1.20 -2.30 28.33
C LYS A 68 -2.60 -2.10 28.92
N ASN A 69 -3.64 -2.58 28.25
CA ASN A 69 -4.99 -2.55 28.79
C ASN A 69 -5.12 -3.47 30.01
N GLU A 70 -4.55 -4.67 29.95
CA GLU A 70 -4.51 -5.59 31.11
C GLU A 70 -3.78 -4.97 32.31
N GLU A 71 -2.62 -4.35 32.07
CA GLU A 71 -1.85 -3.64 33.11
C GLU A 71 -2.67 -2.50 33.74
N VAL A 72 -3.38 -1.71 32.92
CA VAL A 72 -4.24 -0.62 33.40
C VAL A 72 -5.38 -1.16 34.26
N GLU A 73 -6.04 -2.23 33.86
CA GLU A 73 -7.12 -2.83 34.64
C GLU A 73 -6.61 -3.43 35.95
N GLN A 74 -5.43 -4.07 35.95
CA GLN A 74 -4.78 -4.53 37.18
C GLN A 74 -4.50 -3.37 38.13
N LEU A 75 -3.87 -2.30 37.65
CA LEU A 75 -3.55 -1.12 38.46
C LEU A 75 -4.81 -0.43 39.01
N LYS A 76 -5.91 -0.39 38.24
CA LYS A 76 -7.21 0.09 38.74
C LYS A 76 -7.75 -0.80 39.85
N GLY A 77 -7.64 -2.11 39.72
CA GLY A 77 -8.04 -3.07 40.74
C GLY A 77 -7.26 -2.87 42.05
N GLU A 78 -5.93 -2.78 41.95
CA GLU A 78 -5.05 -2.51 43.09
C GLU A 78 -5.37 -1.18 43.76
N LYS A 79 -5.54 -0.11 42.97
CA LYS A 79 -5.94 1.21 43.46
C LYS A 79 -7.26 1.15 44.24
N ASN A 80 -8.26 0.43 43.73
CA ASN A 80 -9.54 0.30 44.41
C ASN A 80 -9.41 -0.50 45.71
N SER A 81 -8.62 -1.57 45.72
CA SER A 81 -8.33 -2.34 46.93
C SER A 81 -7.67 -1.48 48.00
N ILE A 82 -6.64 -0.71 47.64
CA ILE A 82 -5.95 0.20 48.56
C ILE A 82 -6.92 1.26 49.09
N LYS A 83 -7.77 1.82 48.22
CA LYS A 83 -8.78 2.80 48.62
C LYS A 83 -9.73 2.23 49.68
N SER A 84 -10.26 1.02 49.48
CA SER A 84 -11.13 0.37 50.45
C SER A 84 -10.42 0.05 51.76
N GLN A 85 -9.14 -0.35 51.72
CA GLN A 85 -8.33 -0.54 52.92
C GLN A 85 -8.14 0.77 53.70
N LEU A 86 -7.88 1.89 53.01
CA LEU A 86 -7.76 3.20 53.63
C LEU A 86 -9.07 3.66 54.27
N GLU A 87 -10.20 3.47 53.58
CA GLU A 87 -11.53 3.80 54.13
C GLU A 87 -11.83 2.98 55.39
N SER A 88 -11.49 1.68 55.42
CA SER A 88 -11.63 0.85 56.63
C SER A 88 -10.80 1.40 57.79
N LEU A 89 -9.51 1.68 57.54
CA LEU A 89 -8.60 2.19 58.56
C LEU A 89 -9.04 3.55 59.10
N LEU A 90 -9.55 4.44 58.24
CA LEU A 90 -10.09 5.73 58.66
C LEU A 90 -11.31 5.56 59.58
N ASN A 91 -12.24 4.68 59.23
CA ASN A 91 -13.41 4.38 60.06
C ASN A 91 -13.01 3.78 61.42
N GLU A 92 -12.00 2.90 61.43
CA GLU A 92 -11.45 2.33 62.67
C GLU A 92 -10.85 3.41 63.57
N ILE A 93 -10.10 4.36 63.01
CA ILE A 93 -9.54 5.50 63.75
C ILE A 93 -10.65 6.39 64.30
N GLU A 94 -11.65 6.77 63.50
CA GLU A 94 -12.79 7.59 63.97
C GLU A 94 -13.53 6.90 65.11
N THR A 95 -13.70 5.57 65.04
CA THR A 95 -14.35 4.80 66.10
C THR A 95 -13.53 4.82 67.39
N LEU A 96 -12.20 4.76 67.30
CA LEU A 96 -11.31 4.82 68.45
C LEU A 96 -11.23 6.23 69.08
N GLU A 97 -11.36 7.29 68.28
CA GLU A 97 -11.38 8.67 68.80
C GLU A 97 -12.69 9.01 69.52
N LEU A 98 -13.78 8.30 69.21
CA LEU A 98 -15.10 8.47 69.82
C LEU A 98 -15.35 7.59 71.06
N ALA A 99 -14.44 6.65 71.38
CA ALA A 99 -14.53 5.72 72.51
C ALA A 99 -13.74 6.20 73.73
#